data_AF-A0A7W3NEW9-F1
#
_entry.id   AF-A0A7W3NEW9-F1
#
_cell.length_a   1.000
_cell.length_b   1.000
_cell.length_c   1.000
_cell.angle_alpha   90.00
_cell.angle_beta   90.00
_cell.angle_gamma   90.00
#
_symmetry.space_group_name_H-M   'P 1'
#
loop_
_entity.id
_entity.type
_entity.pdbx_description
1 polymer ?
#
loop_
_entity_poly.entity_id
_entity_poly.type
_entity_poly.pdbx_seq_one_letter_code
_entity_poly.pdbx_strand_id
1 'polypeptide(L)' 'MEEKQQQEIDLDKVYEYDEFPDKVSGRCDHCNSAYFKSSVKGGVFLRECRECGMKKSI' A
#
# COMPACT_ATOMS: atom_id res chain seq x y z
N MET A 1 -6.72 -20.49 10.23
CA MET A 1 -7.36 -19.36 9.54
C MET A 1 -6.56 -18.15 9.94
N GLU A 2 -5.68 -17.69 9.05
CA GLU A 2 -4.60 -16.74 9.38
C GLU A 2 -5.14 -15.40 9.87
N GLU A 3 -4.60 -15.01 11.02
CA GLU A 3 -4.87 -13.78 11.76
C GLU A 3 -4.43 -12.58 10.92
N LYS A 4 -5.35 -11.96 10.19
CA LYS A 4 -5.13 -10.62 9.64
C LYS A 4 -5.11 -9.65 10.81
N GLN A 5 -3.92 -9.36 11.30
CA GLN A 5 -3.62 -8.20 12.13
C GLN A 5 -4.08 -6.97 11.34
N GLN A 6 -5.32 -6.54 11.59
CA GLN A 6 -5.85 -5.28 11.13
C GLN A 6 -5.10 -4.19 11.91
N GLN A 7 -3.87 -3.88 11.48
CA GLN A 7 -3.36 -2.55 11.72
C GLN A 7 -4.34 -1.62 11.01
N GLU A 8 -4.93 -0.70 11.76
CA GLU A 8 -5.82 0.36 11.27
C GLU A 8 -5.03 1.23 10.29
N ILE A 9 -4.86 0.72 9.07
CA ILE A 9 -4.25 1.43 7.97
C ILE A 9 -5.39 2.22 7.35
N ASP A 10 -5.24 3.53 7.42
CA ASP A 10 -6.19 4.44 6.84
C ASP A 10 -6.02 4.40 5.32
N LEU A 11 -7.05 3.88 4.63
CA LEU A 11 -7.02 3.68 3.18
C LEU A 11 -7.21 4.99 2.40
N ASP A 12 -7.63 6.06 3.07
CA ASP A 12 -7.79 7.39 2.46
C ASP A 12 -6.46 8.17 2.49
N LYS A 13 -5.55 7.81 3.40
CA LYS A 13 -4.22 8.40 3.48
C LYS A 13 -3.26 7.81 2.43
N VAL A 14 -2.48 8.69 1.82
CA VAL A 14 -1.31 8.30 1.02
C VAL A 14 -0.10 8.24 1.94
N TYR A 15 0.53 7.08 2.04
CA TYR A 15 1.75 6.90 2.84
C TYR A 15 2.99 7.10 1.96
N GLU A 16 3.99 7.82 2.44
CA GLU A 16 5.28 7.90 1.75
C GLU A 16 6.11 6.65 2.05
N TYR A 17 6.78 6.09 1.03
CA TYR A 17 7.62 4.92 1.20
C TYR A 17 8.80 5.16 2.15
N ASP A 18 9.29 6.40 2.21
CA ASP A 18 10.35 6.84 3.14
C ASP A 18 9.91 6.73 4.61
N GLU A 19 8.67 7.15 4.92
CA GLU A 19 8.12 7.10 6.28
C GLU A 19 7.56 5.72 6.63
N PHE A 20 7.01 5.01 5.64
CA PHE A 20 6.34 3.71 5.83
C PHE A 20 6.75 2.69 4.75
N PRO A 21 7.98 2.16 4.83
CA PRO A 21 8.47 1.17 3.88
C PRO A 21 7.62 -0.09 3.92
N ASP A 22 7.54 -0.81 2.79
CA ASP A 22 6.85 -2.10 2.72
C ASP A 22 7.51 -3.10 3.69
N LYS A 23 6.74 -3.68 4.62
CA LYS A 23 7.26 -4.78 5.49
C LYS A 23 7.68 -5.98 4.66
N VAL A 24 6.96 -6.24 3.58
CA VAL A 24 7.26 -7.28 2.61
C VAL A 24 7.20 -6.67 1.23
N SER A 25 8.35 -6.62 0.54
CA SER A 25 8.45 -6.00 -0.78
C SER A 25 7.47 -6.63 -1.77
N GLY A 26 6.64 -5.80 -2.41
CA GLY A 26 5.66 -6.28 -3.39
C GLY A 26 4.44 -7.00 -2.78
N ARG A 27 4.17 -6.79 -1.50
CA ARG A 27 2.95 -7.23 -0.82
C ARG A 27 2.35 -6.08 -0.03
N CYS A 28 1.02 -5.99 -0.05
CA CYS A 28 0.32 -4.91 0.64
C CYS A 28 0.39 -5.17 2.14
N ASP A 29 0.86 -4.20 2.93
CA ASP A 29 0.97 -4.35 4.38
C ASP A 29 -0.37 -4.62 5.08
N HIS A 30 -1.49 -4.21 4.46
CA HIS A 30 -2.83 -4.38 5.02
C HIS A 30 -3.49 -5.73 4.64
N CYS A 31 -3.44 -6.11 3.37
CA CYS A 31 -4.19 -7.28 2.87
C CYS A 31 -3.30 -8.42 2.35
N ASN A 32 -1.98 -8.24 2.35
CA ASN A 32 -0.98 -9.15 1.80
C ASN A 32 -1.17 -9.47 0.30
N SER A 33 -1.90 -8.63 -0.43
CA SER A 33 -2.09 -8.79 -1.87
C SER A 33 -0.85 -8.39 -2.66
N ALA A 34 -0.62 -9.06 -3.77
CA ALA A 34 0.43 -8.72 -4.75
C ALA A 34 -0.09 -7.80 -5.87
N TYR A 35 -1.40 -7.57 -5.92
CA TYR A 35 -2.06 -6.86 -7.01
C TYR A 35 -2.12 -5.36 -6.71
N PHE A 36 -1.26 -4.61 -7.38
CA PHE A 36 -1.20 -3.16 -7.29
C PHE A 36 -1.49 -2.50 -8.63
N LYS A 37 -2.11 -1.33 -8.55
CA LYS A 37 -2.24 -0.38 -9.64
C LYS A 37 -1.24 0.76 -9.38
N SER A 38 -0.27 0.91 -10.25
CA SER A 38 0.63 2.05 -10.23
C SER A 38 0.08 3.18 -11.10
N SER A 39 0.30 4.42 -10.68
CA SER A 39 -0.04 5.62 -11.44
C SER A 39 1.01 6.68 -11.20
N VAL A 40 1.42 7.37 -12.25
CA VAL A 40 2.42 8.44 -12.16
C VAL A 40 1.72 9.77 -12.37
N LYS A 41 1.85 10.69 -11.41
CA LYS A 41 1.28 12.02 -11.53
C LYS A 41 2.29 13.06 -11.08
N GLY A 42 2.68 13.95 -11.98
CA GLY A 42 3.61 15.05 -11.66
C GLY A 42 5.01 14.60 -11.22
N GLY A 43 5.46 13.40 -11.62
CA GLY A 43 6.75 12.84 -11.22
C GLY A 43 6.73 11.98 -9.96
N VAL A 44 5.59 11.87 -9.27
CA VAL A 44 5.42 11.00 -8.10
C VAL A 44 4.80 9.68 -8.52
N PHE A 45 5.33 8.56 -8.01
CA PHE A 45 4.84 7.22 -8.31
C PHE A 45 3.87 6.74 -7.23
N LEU A 46 2.57 6.78 -7.53
CA LEU A 46 1.53 6.31 -6.62
C LEU A 46 1.27 4.82 -6.87
N ARG A 47 1.48 3.99 -5.85
CA ARG A 47 1.12 2.57 -5.82
C ARG A 47 -0.15 2.39 -4.99
N GLU A 48 -1.25 2.00 -5.63
CA GLU A 48 -2.52 1.69 -5.00
C GLU A 48 -2.75 0.18 -4.98
N CYS A 49 -3.09 -0.41 -3.83
CA CYS A 49 -3.49 -1.82 -3.77
C CYS A 49 -4.88 -1.99 -4.36
N ARG A 50 -5.05 -2.92 -5.29
CA ARG A 50 -6.35 -3.12 -5.96
C ARG A 50 -7.39 -3.80 -5.07
N GLU A 51 -6.95 -4.52 -4.04
CA GLU A 51 -7.86 -5.27 -3.16
C GLU A 51 -8.37 -4.46 -1.97
N CYS A 52 -7.53 -3.61 -1.38
CA CYS A 52 -7.92 -2.79 -0.24
C CYS A 52 -7.93 -1.28 -0.50
N GLY A 53 -7.34 -0.80 -1.60
CA GLY A 53 -7.26 0.63 -1.91
C GLY A 53 -6.12 1.38 -1.26
N MET A 54 -5.26 0.71 -0.46
CA MET A 54 -4.12 1.35 0.22
C MET A 54 -3.19 2.02 -0.79
N LYS A 55 -2.85 3.29 -0.57
CA LYS A 55 -2.00 4.07 -1.47
C LYS A 55 -0.65 4.37 -0.84
N LYS A 56 0.41 4.16 -1.59
CA LYS A 56 1.76 4.56 -1.25
C LYS A 56 2.37 5.45 -2.33
N SER A 57 3.04 6.51 -1.91
CA SER A 57 3.90 7.35 -2.73
C SER A 57 5.32 6.75 -2.69
N ILE A 58 5.86 6.41 -3.85
CA ILE A 58 7.21 5.86 -4.05
C ILE A 58 8.00 6.82 -4.94
#